data_AF-A0AAC9VB91-F1
#
_entry.id   AF-A0AAC9VB91-F1
#
_cell.length_a   1.000
_cell.length_b   1.000
_cell.length_c   1.000
_cell.angle_alpha   90.00
_cell.angle_beta   90.00
_cell.angle_gamma   90.00
#
_symmetry.space_group_name_H-M   'P 1'
#
loop_
_entity.id
_entity.type
_entity.pdbx_description
1 polymer ?
#
loop_
_entity_poly.entity_id
_entity_poly.type
_entity_poly.pdbx_seq_one_letter_code
_entity_poly.pdbx_strand_id
1 'polypeptide(L)' 'MMRNERLERLQELRRRLYQAAEERGSLTDPEVLAISEEADRLIVELQQQQREFKLERIWKKGPAAR' A
#
# COMPACT_ATOMS: atom_id res chain seq x y z
N MET A 1 -10.82 -1.29 11.80
CA MET A 1 -10.04 -2.54 11.80
C MET A 1 -9.29 -2.76 10.48
N MET A 2 -9.94 -2.68 9.30
CA MET A 2 -9.30 -2.97 7.99
C MET A 2 -8.00 -2.24 7.63
N ARG A 3 -7.79 -0.98 8.08
CA ARG A 3 -6.58 -0.22 7.71
C ARG A 3 -5.31 -0.78 8.37
N ASN A 4 -5.43 -1.28 9.60
CA ASN A 4 -4.28 -1.85 10.32
C ASN A 4 -3.88 -3.19 9.71
N GLU A 5 -4.84 -4.04 9.37
CA GLU A 5 -4.62 -5.33 8.69
C GLU A 5 -3.91 -5.15 7.34
N ARG A 6 -4.31 -4.13 6.56
CA ARG A 6 -3.62 -3.80 5.29
C ARG A 6 -2.20 -3.28 5.50
N LEU A 7 -1.94 -2.53 6.57
CA LEU A 7 -0.58 -2.06 6.89
C LEU A 7 0.31 -3.21 7.37
N GLU A 8 -0.22 -4.13 8.17
CA GLU A 8 0.47 -5.36 8.56
C GLU A 8 0.78 -6.23 7.33
N ARG A 9 -0.17 -6.37 6.41
CA ARG A 9 0.05 -7.07 5.14
C ARG A 9 1.16 -6.42 4.31
N LEU A 10 1.22 -5.09 4.27
CA LEU A 10 2.28 -4.37 3.56
C LEU A 10 3.65 -4.60 4.22
N GLN A 11 3.72 -4.64 5.55
CA GLN A 11 4.95 -4.98 6.27
C GLN A 11 5.41 -6.41 5.97
N GLU A 12 4.48 -7.35 5.90
CA GLU A 12 4.77 -8.74 5.53
C GLU A 12 5.33 -8.83 4.09
N LEU A 13 4.68 -8.16 3.14
CA LEU A 13 5.15 -8.12 1.74
C LEU A 13 6.54 -7.51 1.63
N ARG A 14 6.82 -6.44 2.39
CA ARG A 14 8.16 -5.84 2.43
C ARG A 14 9.21 -6.83 2.93
N ARG A 15 8.92 -7.60 3.97
CA ARG A 15 9.85 -8.62 4.49
C ARG A 15 10.10 -9.70 3.45
N ARG A 16 9.04 -10.22 2.82
CA ARG A 16 9.14 -11.24 1.78
C ARG A 16 9.92 -10.75 0.56
N LEU A 17 9.72 -9.50 0.15
CA LEU A 17 10.45 -8.89 -0.95
C LEU A 17 11.95 -8.84 -0.66
N TYR A 18 12.33 -8.42 0.55
CA TYR A 18 13.73 -8.40 0.99
C TYR A 18 14.35 -9.80 0.96
N GLN A 19 13.66 -10.79 1.54
CA GLN A 19 14.14 -12.17 1.56
C GLN A 19 14.30 -12.74 0.15
N ALA A 20 13.29 -12.56 -0.71
CA ALA A 20 13.36 -13.03 -2.09
C ALA A 20 14.50 -12.35 -2.88
N ALA A 21 14.70 -11.05 -2.69
CA ALA A 21 15.79 -10.33 -3.34
C ALA A 21 17.17 -10.80 -2.87
N GLU A 22 17.34 -11.07 -1.58
CA GLU A 22 18.59 -11.63 -1.03
C GLU A 22 18.83 -13.06 -1.52
N GLU A 23 17.81 -13.92 -1.52
CA GLU A 23 17.91 -15.32 -1.93
C GLU A 23 18.16 -15.47 -3.44
N ARG A 24 17.52 -14.65 -4.27
CA ARG A 24 17.65 -14.69 -5.73
C ARG A 24 18.86 -13.89 -6.22
N GLY A 25 19.38 -12.97 -5.42
CA GLY A 25 20.49 -12.09 -5.80
C GLY A 25 20.17 -11.13 -6.95
N SER A 26 18.89 -10.95 -7.27
CA SER A 26 18.42 -10.11 -8.36
C SER A 26 17.09 -9.44 -8.01
N LEU A 27 16.99 -8.14 -8.28
CA LEU A 27 15.75 -7.38 -8.13
C LEU A 27 14.77 -7.58 -9.30
N THR A 28 15.25 -8.17 -10.39
CA THR A 28 14.43 -8.45 -11.59
C THR A 28 14.07 -9.92 -11.72
N ASP A 29 14.36 -10.72 -10.69
CA ASP A 29 13.88 -12.09 -10.64
C ASP A 29 12.34 -12.12 -10.68
N PRO A 30 11.71 -13.03 -11.44
CA PRO A 30 10.25 -13.09 -11.57
C PRO A 30 9.50 -13.19 -10.23
N GLU A 31 10.08 -13.88 -9.24
CA GLU A 31 9.47 -13.99 -7.91
C GLU A 31 9.53 -12.66 -7.15
N VAL A 32 10.65 -11.95 -7.25
CA VAL A 32 10.83 -10.63 -6.64
C VAL A 32 9.89 -9.61 -7.27
N LEU A 33 9.75 -9.64 -8.59
CA LEU A 33 8.80 -8.79 -9.32
C LEU A 33 7.35 -9.06 -8.90
N ALA A 34 6.94 -10.32 -8.80
CA ALA A 34 5.58 -10.67 -8.40
C ALA A 34 5.23 -10.14 -7.00
N ILE A 35 6.17 -10.24 -6.03
CA ILE A 35 5.98 -9.69 -4.68
C ILE A 35 5.94 -8.16 -4.71
N SER A 36 6.80 -7.52 -5.52
CA SER A 36 6.82 -6.06 -5.68
C SER A 36 5.47 -5.55 -6.20
N GLU A 37 4.93 -6.18 -7.24
CA GLU A 37 3.65 -5.80 -7.81
C GLU A 37 2.49 -5.99 -6.83
N GLU A 38 2.52 -7.05 -6.00
CA GLU A 38 1.52 -7.24 -4.93
C GLU A 38 1.58 -6.09 -3.90
N ALA A 39 2.79 -5.68 -3.51
CA ALA A 39 2.98 -4.56 -2.60
C ALA A 39 2.50 -3.24 -3.23
N ASP A 40 2.81 -2.98 -4.50
CA ASP A 40 2.41 -1.77 -5.22
C ASP A 40 0.89 -1.65 -5.32
N ARG A 41 0.19 -2.74 -5.66
CA ARG A 41 -1.29 -2.76 -5.68
C ARG A 41 -1.86 -2.38 -4.31
N LEU A 42 -1.33 -2.96 -3.23
CA LEU A 42 -1.80 -2.66 -1.88
C LEU A 42 -1.53 -1.21 -1.46
N ILE A 43 -0.38 -0.64 -1.85
CA ILE A 43 -0.05 0.77 -1.63
C ILE A 43 -1.07 1.67 -2.32
N VAL A 44 -1.38 1.39 -3.59
CA VAL A 44 -2.34 2.17 -4.38
C VAL A 44 -3.74 2.11 -3.76
N GLU A 45 -4.19 0.94 -3.30
CA GLU A 45 -5.46 0.79 -2.57
C GLU A 45 -5.49 1.60 -1.27
N LEU A 46 -4.43 1.53 -0.47
CA LEU A 46 -4.31 2.29 0.77
C LEU A 46 -4.33 3.81 0.54
N GLN A 47 -3.66 4.27 -0.52
CA GLN A 47 -3.65 5.68 -0.90
C GLN A 47 -5.01 6.16 -1.40
N GLN A 48 -5.73 5.35 -2.19
CA GLN A 48 -7.08 5.68 -2.65
C GLN A 48 -8.04 5.84 -1.47
N GLN A 49 -8.05 4.89 -0.54
CA GLN A 49 -8.87 4.98 0.67
C GLN A 49 -8.55 6.24 1.47
N GLN A 50 -7.26 6.56 1.64
CA GLN A 50 -6.87 7.77 2.36
C GLN A 50 -7.36 9.05 1.65
N ARG A 51 -7.33 9.09 0.31
CA ARG A 51 -7.87 10.20 -0.47
C ARG A 51 -9.38 10.33 -0.31
N GLU A 52 -10.12 9.23 -0.40
CA GLU A 52 -11.58 9.19 -0.20
C GLU A 52 -11.96 9.69 1.21
N PHE A 53 -11.31 9.16 2.25
CA PHE A 53 -11.52 9.63 3.63
C PHE A 53 -11.24 11.14 3.77
N LYS A 54 -10.19 11.64 3.11
CA LYS A 54 -9.84 13.07 3.15
C LYS A 54 -10.91 13.92 2.47
N LEU A 55 -11.41 13.48 1.31
CA LEU A 55 -12.48 14.14 0.58
C LEU A 55 -13.76 14.16 1.41
N GLU A 56 -14.22 13.02 1.92
CA GLU A 56 -15.41 12.96 2.81
C GLU A 56 -15.30 13.92 3.99
N ARG A 57 -14.10 14.04 4.58
CA ARG A 57 -13.84 14.95 5.70
C ARG A 57 -13.91 16.42 5.29
N ILE A 58 -13.51 16.76 4.06
CA ILE A 58 -13.64 18.11 3.49
C ILE A 58 -15.12 18.43 3.23
N TRP A 59 -15.85 17.50 2.59
CA TRP A 59 -17.28 17.65 2.31
C TRP A 59 -18.12 17.78 3.58
N LYS A 60 -17.83 16.98 4.64
CA LYS A 60 -18.52 17.08 5.94
C LYS A 60 -18.22 18.38 6.69
N LYS A 61 -17.09 19.03 6.43
CA LYS A 61 -16.78 20.35 7.01
C LYS A 61 -17.42 21.52 6.23
N GLY A 62 -18.03 21.24 5.07
CA GLY A 62 -18.57 22.23 4.14
C GLY A 62 -17.49 23.16 3.58
N PRO A 63 -17.73 23.83 2.43
CA PRO A 63 -16.99 25.05 2.15
C PRO A 63 -17.41 26.06 3.22
N ALA A 64 -16.57 26.26 4.23
CA ALA A 64 -16.71 27.41 5.10
C ALA A 64 -16.66 28.67 4.22
N ALA A 65 -17.81 29.33 4.11
CA ALA A 65 -18.01 30.71 3.66
C ALA A 65 -17.27 31.15 2.38
N ARG A 66 -18.03 31.32 1.31
CA ARG A 66 -17.90 32.52 0.48
C ARG A 66 -19.25 33.21 0.43
#